data_AF-A0A9E0U3R3-F1
#
_entry.id   AF-A0A9E0U3R3-F1
#
_cell.length_a   1.000
_cell.length_b   1.000
_cell.length_c   1.000
_cell.angle_alpha   90.00
_cell.angle_beta   90.00
_cell.angle_gamma   90.00
#
_symmetry.space_group_name_H-M   'P 1'
#
loop_
_entity.id
_entity.type
_entity.pdbx_description
1 polymer ?
#
loop_
_entity_poly.entity_id
_entity_poly.type
_entity_poly.pdbx_seq_one_letter_code
_entity_poly.pdbx_strand_id
1 'polypeptide(L)'
;MENGETTAEAAARETLEEACAEVVVNDLFTMVNVAHINQVHLFYRGHLREPAFGAGEESLETALFAEDDIPWDDLAFRSVTLCLRHYFEDRAKGSFTLHTADLPPL
;
A
#
# COMPACT_ATOMS: atom_id res chain seq x y z
N MET A 1 12.04 0.23 -4.29
CA MET A 1 13.10 0.34 -3.26
C MET A 1 14.45 0.47 -3.94
N GLU A 2 15.19 1.48 -3.52
CA GLU A 2 16.51 1.85 -4.00
C GLU A 2 17.63 1.36 -3.07
N ASN A 3 18.87 1.49 -3.53
CA ASN A 3 20.03 1.13 -2.72
C ASN A 3 20.29 2.18 -1.64
N GLY A 4 20.44 1.74 -0.39
CA GLY A 4 20.81 2.61 0.72
C GLY A 4 19.64 3.20 1.51
N GLU A 5 18.40 2.87 1.16
CA GLU A 5 17.21 3.13 1.98
C GLU A 5 16.75 1.87 2.73
N THR A 6 15.97 2.06 3.79
CA THR A 6 15.16 1.01 4.42
C THR A 6 13.84 0.84 3.69
N THR A 7 13.15 -0.28 3.91
CA THR A 7 11.82 -0.52 3.31
C THR A 7 10.76 0.47 3.79
N ALA A 8 10.90 1.01 5.01
CA ALA A 8 10.00 2.05 5.53
C ALA A 8 10.29 3.42 4.90
N GLU A 9 11.57 3.76 4.67
CA GLU A 9 11.95 4.97 3.93
C GLU A 9 11.48 4.90 2.48
N ALA A 10 11.63 3.74 1.83
CA ALA A 10 11.06 3.49 0.51
C ALA A 10 9.55 3.76 0.51
N ALA A 11 8.79 3.17 1.44
CA ALA A 11 7.35 3.39 1.52
C ALA A 11 6.95 4.87 1.67
N ALA A 12 7.69 5.64 2.48
CA ALA A 12 7.48 7.07 2.63
C ALA A 12 7.82 7.85 1.35
N ARG A 13 8.95 7.54 0.71
CA ARG A 13 9.42 8.18 -0.52
C ARG A 13 8.45 7.94 -1.68
N GLU A 14 8.08 6.70 -1.95
CA GLU A 14 7.12 6.36 -3.03
C GLU A 14 5.78 7.07 -2.81
N THR A 15 5.29 7.15 -1.57
CA THR A 15 4.04 7.87 -1.24
C THR A 15 4.17 9.38 -1.50
N LEU A 16 5.33 9.97 -1.21
CA LEU A 16 5.59 11.38 -1.49
C LEU A 16 5.71 11.65 -3.00
N GLU A 17 6.38 10.78 -3.75
CA GLU A 17 6.58 10.93 -5.19
C GLU A 17 5.27 10.78 -5.97
N GLU A 18 4.48 9.75 -5.69
CA GLU A 18 3.26 9.43 -6.44
C GLU A 18 2.05 10.28 -6.00
N ALA A 19 1.96 10.62 -4.71
CA ALA A 19 0.77 11.24 -4.14
C ALA A 19 1.02 12.60 -3.46
N CYS A 20 2.24 13.14 -3.53
CA CYS A 20 2.65 14.38 -2.88
C CYS A 20 2.23 14.41 -1.39
N ALA A 21 2.24 13.25 -0.75
CA ALA A 21 1.64 13.02 0.57
C ALA A 21 2.73 12.64 1.59
N GLU A 22 2.84 13.44 2.65
CA GLU A 22 3.72 13.11 3.76
C GLU A 22 3.03 12.14 4.73
N VAL A 23 3.63 10.96 4.91
CA VAL A 23 3.10 9.91 5.79
C VAL A 23 4.06 9.58 6.92
N VAL A 24 3.49 9.35 8.10
CA VAL A 24 4.16 8.66 9.20
C VAL A 24 3.98 7.17 8.97
N VAL A 25 5.05 6.48 8.59
CA VAL A 25 5.05 5.03 8.36
C VAL A 25 5.01 4.29 9.70
N ASN A 26 4.07 3.36 9.84
CA ASN A 26 3.90 2.51 11.02
C ASN A 26 4.47 1.11 10.76
N ASP A 27 3.76 0.07 11.22
CA ASP A 27 4.18 -1.32 11.07
C ASP A 27 4.02 -1.83 9.62
N LEU A 28 4.93 -2.73 9.24
CA LEU A 28 4.73 -3.60 8.08
C LEU A 28 3.42 -4.38 8.28
N PHE A 29 2.58 -4.40 7.24
CA PHE A 29 1.23 -4.92 7.34
C PHE A 29 0.97 -6.11 6.43
N THR A 30 1.45 -6.08 5.19
CA THR A 30 1.29 -7.20 4.27
C THR A 30 2.58 -7.44 3.50
N MET A 31 3.02 -8.69 3.45
CA MET A 31 4.08 -9.16 2.57
C MET A 31 3.50 -10.14 1.55
N VAL A 32 3.58 -9.78 0.27
CA VAL A 32 3.08 -10.63 -0.82
C VAL A 32 4.25 -11.12 -1.65
N ASN A 33 4.44 -12.45 -1.68
CA ASN A 33 5.42 -13.09 -2.55
C ASN A 33 4.83 -13.22 -3.95
N VAL A 34 5.44 -12.58 -4.94
CA VAL A 34 5.05 -12.68 -6.36
C VAL A 34 6.17 -13.41 -7.11
N ALA A 35 6.42 -14.65 -6.68
CA ALA A 35 7.59 -15.42 -7.07
C ALA A 35 7.74 -15.63 -8.59
N HIS A 36 6.61 -15.71 -9.31
CA HIS A 36 6.60 -15.92 -10.76
C HIS A 36 7.15 -14.73 -11.57
N ILE A 37 7.32 -13.55 -10.94
CA ILE A 37 8.02 -12.39 -11.52
C ILE A 37 9.20 -11.93 -10.66
N ASN A 38 9.66 -12.76 -9.73
CA ASN A 38 10.81 -12.50 -8.84
C ASN A 38 10.66 -11.22 -7.98
N GLN A 39 9.45 -10.95 -7.47
CA GLN A 39 9.18 -9.77 -6.64
C GLN A 39 8.58 -10.14 -5.28
N VAL A 40 8.82 -9.26 -4.30
CA VAL A 40 8.16 -9.26 -2.99
C VAL A 40 7.57 -7.87 -2.80
N HIS A 41 6.26 -7.78 -2.59
CA HIS A 41 5.59 -6.52 -2.33
C HIS A 41 5.43 -6.36 -0.82
N LEU A 42 5.92 -5.26 -0.28
CA LEU A 42 5.83 -4.91 1.14
C LEU A 42 4.91 -3.70 1.28
N PHE A 43 3.82 -3.87 2.02
CA PHE A 43 2.88 -2.80 2.32
C PHE A 43 2.95 -2.45 3.79
N TYR A 44 3.13 -1.17 4.06
CA TYR A 44 3.11 -0.62 5.42
C TYR A 44 1.78 0.08 5.66
N ARG A 45 1.30 0.03 6.91
CA ARG A 45 0.30 1.02 7.35
C ARG A 45 1.01 2.35 7.54
N GLY A 46 0.30 3.43 7.26
CA GLY A 46 0.78 4.78 7.52
C GLY A 46 -0.35 5.72 7.91
N HIS A 47 0.02 6.83 8.52
CA HIS A 47 -0.88 7.94 8.78
C HIS A 47 -0.46 9.14 7.95
N LEU A 48 -1.40 9.67 7.17
CA LEU A 48 -1.21 10.94 6.50
C LEU A 48 -1.02 12.05 7.54
N ARG A 49 0.09 12.79 7.46
CA ARG A 49 0.51 13.77 8.47
C ARG A 49 -0.42 14.98 8.52
N GLU A 50 -0.81 15.45 7.34
CA GLU A 50 -1.73 16.57 7.13
C GLU A 50 -2.64 16.21 5.95
N PRO A 51 -3.87 16.75 5.85
CA PRO A 51 -4.77 16.47 4.71
C PRO A 51 -4.30 17.20 3.43
N ALA A 52 -3.02 17.11 3.11
CA ALA A 52 -2.35 17.64 1.94
C ALA A 52 -1.79 16.46 1.13
N PHE A 53 -2.28 16.35 -0.10
CA PHE A 53 -1.89 15.35 -1.09
C PHE A 53 -2.23 15.90 -2.48
N GLY A 54 -1.69 15.27 -3.52
CA GLY A 54 -1.89 15.67 -4.91
C GLY A 54 -1.48 14.56 -5.86
N ALA A 55 -1.55 14.83 -7.16
CA ALA A 55 -1.06 13.89 -8.16
C ALA A 55 0.42 14.20 -8.46
N GLY A 56 1.30 13.23 -8.20
CA GLY A 56 2.69 13.28 -8.61
C GLY A 56 2.87 13.11 -10.12
N GLU A 57 4.12 13.09 -10.60
CA GLU A 57 4.43 13.00 -12.03
C GLU A 57 3.89 11.71 -12.69
N GLU A 58 3.82 10.63 -11.93
CA GLU A 58 3.34 9.32 -12.40
C GLU A 58 1.83 9.08 -12.17
N SER A 59 1.15 10.04 -11.52
CA SER A 59 -0.26 9.92 -11.16
C SER A 59 -1.13 10.86 -11.99
N LEU A 60 -2.25 10.36 -12.52
CA LEU A 60 -3.26 11.22 -13.16
C LEU A 60 -4.15 11.94 -12.12
N GLU A 61 -4.46 11.24 -11.02
CA GLU A 61 -5.34 11.70 -9.96
C GLU A 61 -5.01 10.95 -8.67
N THR A 62 -5.22 11.61 -7.52
CA THR A 62 -5.21 10.98 -6.20
C THR A 62 -6.42 11.42 -5.40
N ALA A 63 -7.00 10.49 -4.64
CA ALA A 63 -8.18 10.74 -3.82
C ALA A 63 -8.17 9.86 -2.58
N LEU A 64 -8.92 10.28 -1.56
CA LEU A 64 -9.17 9.48 -0.36
C LEU A 64 -10.48 8.73 -0.52
N PHE A 65 -10.47 7.44 -0.20
CA PHE A 65 -11.63 6.56 -0.34
C PHE A 65 -12.06 5.99 1.01
N ALA A 66 -13.37 5.94 1.25
CA ALA A 66 -13.93 5.03 2.24
C ALA A 66 -13.95 3.60 1.67
N GLU A 67 -14.12 2.59 2.54
CA GLU A 67 -14.13 1.18 2.14
C GLU A 67 -15.14 0.88 1.02
N ASP A 68 -16.35 1.42 1.15
CA ASP A 68 -17.45 1.22 0.20
C ASP A 68 -17.24 1.97 -1.13
N ASP A 69 -16.32 2.94 -1.17
CA ASP A 69 -16.02 3.75 -2.36
C ASP A 69 -14.83 3.21 -3.16
N ILE A 70 -14.13 2.17 -2.66
CA ILE A 70 -12.97 1.62 -3.35
C ILE A 70 -13.41 0.97 -4.67
N PRO A 71 -12.81 1.34 -5.82
CA PRO A 71 -13.12 0.74 -7.11
C PRO A 71 -12.42 -0.62 -7.26
N TRP A 72 -12.92 -1.63 -6.53
CA TRP A 72 -12.27 -2.94 -6.40
C TRP A 72 -11.98 -3.65 -7.72
N ASP A 73 -12.86 -3.50 -8.70
CA ASP A 73 -12.73 -4.14 -10.02
C ASP A 73 -11.74 -3.41 -10.94
N ASP A 74 -11.40 -2.15 -10.64
CA ASP A 74 -10.47 -1.33 -11.44
C ASP A 74 -9.06 -1.28 -10.84
N LEU A 75 -8.82 -1.93 -9.69
CA LEU A 75 -7.48 -1.99 -9.09
C LEU A 75 -6.51 -2.74 -10.00
N ALA A 76 -5.42 -2.08 -10.38
CA ALA A 76 -4.45 -2.60 -11.36
C ALA A 76 -3.69 -3.87 -10.87
N PHE A 77 -3.46 -4.01 -9.56
CA PHE A 77 -2.61 -5.07 -9.01
C PHE A 77 -3.34 -5.92 -7.95
N ARG A 78 -3.38 -7.25 -8.16
CA ARG A 78 -3.96 -8.22 -7.22
C ARG A 78 -3.32 -8.19 -5.83
N SER A 79 -2.03 -7.84 -5.72
CA SER A 79 -1.34 -7.70 -4.44
C SER A 79 -1.85 -6.52 -3.61
N VAL A 80 -2.21 -5.41 -4.26
CA VAL A 80 -2.87 -4.26 -3.61
C VAL A 80 -4.27 -4.67 -3.13
N THR A 81 -5.04 -5.36 -3.97
CA THR A 81 -6.35 -5.90 -3.58
C THR A 81 -6.26 -6.81 -2.34
N LEU A 82 -5.29 -7.72 -2.30
CA LEU A 82 -5.06 -8.59 -1.14
C LEU A 82 -4.73 -7.79 0.13
N CYS A 83 -3.81 -6.83 0.04
CA CYS A 83 -3.45 -5.96 1.15
C CYS A 83 -4.67 -5.18 1.68
N LEU A 84 -5.46 -4.56 0.80
CA LEU A 84 -6.63 -3.78 1.20
C LEU A 84 -7.71 -4.66 1.85
N ARG A 85 -7.95 -5.88 1.34
CA ARG A 85 -8.89 -6.82 1.96
C ARG A 85 -8.46 -7.19 3.38
N HIS A 86 -7.19 -7.54 3.58
CA HIS A 86 -6.65 -7.79 4.92
C HIS A 86 -6.79 -6.57 5.83
N TYR A 87 -6.56 -5.36 5.30
CA TYR A 87 -6.69 -4.12 6.07
C TYR A 87 -8.11 -3.94 6.61
N PHE A 88 -9.13 -4.10 5.78
CA PHE A 88 -10.52 -3.93 6.23
C PHE A 88 -10.99 -5.05 7.15
N GLU A 89 -10.57 -6.29 6.91
CA GLU A 89 -10.83 -7.42 7.82
C GLU A 89 -10.26 -7.17 9.22
N ASP A 90 -9.02 -6.69 9.31
CA ASP A 90 -8.36 -6.40 10.57
C ASP A 90 -8.92 -5.14 11.25
N ARG A 91 -9.28 -4.12 10.45
CA ARG A 91 -9.98 -2.92 10.94
C ARG A 91 -11.32 -3.28 11.57
N ALA A 92 -12.10 -4.18 10.97
CA ALA A 92 -13.37 -4.67 11.52
C ALA A 92 -13.20 -5.43 12.84
N LYS A 93 -12.05 -6.11 13.02
CA LYS A 93 -11.69 -6.80 14.27
C LYS A 93 -11.08 -5.86 15.32
N GLY A 94 -10.69 -4.65 14.94
CA GLY A 94 -10.02 -3.68 15.80
C GLY A 94 -8.58 -4.02 16.15
N SER A 95 -7.96 -4.98 15.45
CA SER A 95 -6.59 -5.42 15.68
C SER A 95 -5.90 -5.73 14.36
N PHE A 96 -4.74 -5.12 14.16
CA PHE A 96 -3.94 -5.31 12.96
C PHE A 96 -2.80 -6.28 13.21
N THR A 97 -2.61 -7.22 12.29
CA THR A 97 -1.53 -8.21 12.32
C THR A 97 -0.75 -8.19 11.01
N LEU A 98 0.45 -8.77 11.01
CA LEU A 98 1.21 -8.97 9.78
C LEU A 98 0.60 -10.13 8.99
N HIS A 99 0.24 -9.86 7.73
CA HIS A 99 -0.23 -10.86 6.78
C HIS A 99 0.88 -11.24 5.80
N THR A 100 1.00 -12.52 5.50
CA THR A 100 1.91 -13.05 4.48
C THR A 100 1.12 -13.88 3.49
N ALA A 101 1.29 -13.63 2.19
CA ALA A 101 0.57 -14.33 1.14
C ALA A 101 1.47 -14.66 -0.06
N ASP A 102 1.17 -15.77 -0.75
CA ASP A 102 1.77 -16.12 -2.04
C ASP A 102 0.79 -15.79 -3.16
N LEU A 103 1.24 -15.04 -4.16
CA LEU A 103 0.42 -14.67 -5.32
C LEU A 103 0.83 -15.51 -6.54
N PRO A 104 0.01 -16.52 -6.92
CA PRO A 104 0.28 -17.33 -8.11
C PRO A 104 0.03 -16.53 -9.41
N PRO A 105 0.50 -17.04 -10.56
CA PRO A 105 0.10 -16.52 -11.88
C PRO A 105 -1.43 -16.47 -12.07
N LEU A 106 -1.87 -15.77 -13.12
CA LEU A 106 -3.28 -15.77 -13.56
C LEU A 106 -3.64 -17.11 -14.23
#